data_AF-A0A3C0K774-F1
#
_entry.id   AF-A0A3C0K774-F1
#
_cell.length_a   1.000
_cell.length_b   1.000
_cell.length_c   1.000
_cell.angle_alpha   90.00
_cell.angle_beta   90.00
_cell.angle_gamma   90.00
#
_symmetry.space_group_name_H-M   'P 1'
#
loop_
_entity.id
_entity.type
_entity.pdbx_description
1 polymer ?
#
loop_
_entity_poly.entity_id
_entity_poly.type
_entity_poly.pdbx_seq_one_letter_code
_entity_poly.pdbx_strand_id
1 'polypeptide(L)'
;HTETTSKVSETINVIDYQTGWQYVVTGNNITTSADSLVPTASSTSNTVNGVVTTWTSLDANQMPDFTIKNPDLPWQLTTSVSQPGMKSQTIITRTTDITSVTDTVSTFSQ
;
A
#
# COMPACT_ATOMS: atom_id res chain seq x y z
N HIS A 1 13.60 -1.51 -50.92
CA HIS A 1 12.95 -2.10 -49.76
C HIS A 1 13.86 -1.96 -48.55
N THR A 2 13.44 -1.12 -47.61
CA THR A 2 14.08 -0.94 -46.31
C THR A 2 13.00 -1.05 -45.26
N GLU A 3 13.20 -1.89 -44.25
CA GLU A 3 12.29 -2.08 -43.13
C GLU A 3 13.02 -1.79 -41.82
N THR A 4 12.40 -0.96 -40.97
CA THR A 4 12.88 -0.65 -39.63
C THR A 4 11.81 -1.06 -38.63
N THR A 5 12.19 -1.86 -37.63
CA THR A 5 11.32 -2.22 -36.50
C THR A 5 11.87 -1.61 -35.22
N SER A 6 11.03 -0.92 -34.46
CA SER A 6 11.34 -0.38 -33.14
C SER A 6 10.37 -0.95 -32.11
N LYS A 7 10.90 -1.45 -30.99
CA LYS A 7 10.12 -2.01 -29.90
C LYS A 7 10.22 -1.12 -28.67
N VAL A 8 9.10 -0.57 -28.21
CA VAL A 8 9.03 0.23 -26.98
C VAL A 8 8.33 -0.60 -25.92
N SER A 9 8.97 -0.78 -24.76
CA SER A 9 8.36 -1.47 -23.62
C SER A 9 8.25 -0.52 -22.44
N GLU A 10 7.07 -0.42 -21.85
CA GLU A 10 6.76 0.43 -20.70
C GLU A 10 6.17 -0.43 -19.58
N THR A 11 6.56 -0.13 -18.34
CA THR A 11 5.97 -0.73 -17.15
C THR A 11 5.42 0.37 -16.27
N ILE A 12 4.11 0.34 -16.04
CA ILE A 12 3.42 1.21 -15.10
C ILE A 12 3.13 0.38 -13.86
N ASN A 13 3.65 0.81 -12.71
CA ASN A 13 3.41 0.19 -11.42
C ASN A 13 2.61 1.15 -10.54
N VAL A 14 1.33 0.85 -10.33
CA VAL A 14 0.46 1.60 -9.42
C VAL A 14 0.37 0.84 -8.11
N ILE A 15 0.70 1.51 -7.01
CA ILE A 15 0.65 0.92 -5.67
C ILE A 15 -0.20 1.82 -4.79
N ASP A 16 -1.25 1.25 -4.21
CA ASP A 16 -2.08 1.93 -3.22
C ASP A 16 -1.64 1.52 -1.81
N TYR A 17 -1.44 2.52 -0.97
CA TYR A 17 -0.95 2.36 0.38
C TYR A 17 -1.95 2.91 1.40
N GLN A 18 -2.20 2.16 2.46
CA GLN A 18 -2.82 2.70 3.67
C GLN A 18 -1.70 3.18 4.59
N THR A 19 -1.58 4.49 4.79
CA THR A 19 -0.51 5.10 5.59
C THR A 19 -0.83 5.22 7.08
N GLY A 20 -2.10 5.07 7.45
CA GLY A 20 -2.58 5.13 8.84
C GLY A 20 -2.98 3.77 9.39
N TRP A 21 -3.39 3.80 10.66
CA TRP A 21 -3.87 2.62 11.38
C TRP A 21 -5.33 2.79 11.82
N GLN A 22 -5.98 1.66 12.08
CA GLN A 22 -7.29 1.62 12.71
C GLN A 22 -7.24 0.63 13.88
N TYR A 23 -7.79 1.03 15.02
CA TYR A 23 -7.95 0.20 16.19
C TYR A 23 -9.41 0.22 16.62
N VAL A 24 -9.98 -0.95 16.86
CA VAL A 24 -11.32 -1.12 17.41
C VAL A 24 -11.22 -1.99 18.65
N VAL A 25 -11.80 -1.49 19.74
CA VAL A 25 -12.00 -2.25 20.98
C VAL A 25 -13.46 -2.21 21.36
N THR A 26 -14.03 -3.38 21.63
CA THR A 26 -15.40 -3.52 22.11
C THR A 26 -15.49 -4.69 23.08
N GLY A 27 -16.39 -4.61 24.05
CA GLY A 27 -16.53 -5.63 25.07
C GLY A 27 -17.47 -5.23 26.19
N ASN A 28 -17.76 -6.20 27.06
CA ASN A 28 -18.55 -6.03 28.27
C ASN A 28 -17.84 -6.68 29.46
N ASN A 29 -18.08 -6.15 30.66
CA ASN A 29 -17.47 -6.62 31.90
C ASN A 29 -15.92 -6.59 31.88
N ILE A 30 -15.35 -5.63 31.14
CA ILE A 30 -13.91 -5.38 31.04
C ILE A 30 -13.61 -3.98 31.58
N THR A 31 -12.47 -3.82 32.23
CA THR A 31 -11.90 -2.54 32.64
C THR A 31 -10.45 -2.45 32.19
N THR A 32 -9.91 -1.23 32.12
CA THR A 32 -8.50 -0.97 31.89
C THR A 32 -7.98 -0.02 32.96
N SER A 33 -6.69 -0.12 33.30
CA SER A 33 -5.99 0.88 34.10
C SER A 33 -5.35 1.98 33.24
N ALA A 34 -5.46 1.89 31.91
CA ALA A 34 -4.91 2.89 31.01
C ALA A 34 -5.75 4.18 31.02
N ASP A 35 -5.08 5.32 31.05
CA ASP A 35 -5.71 6.65 30.96
C ASP A 35 -6.33 6.90 29.57
N SER A 36 -5.85 6.20 28.56
CA SER A 36 -6.31 6.29 27.17
C SER A 36 -6.49 4.90 26.57
N LEU A 37 -7.61 4.70 25.87
CA LEU A 37 -7.85 3.54 25.02
C LEU A 37 -7.22 3.68 23.63
N VAL A 38 -6.72 4.88 23.30
CA VAL A 38 -6.00 5.16 22.05
C VAL A 38 -4.52 4.89 22.32
N PRO A 39 -3.92 3.84 21.71
CA PRO A 39 -2.51 3.56 21.86
C PRO A 39 -1.66 4.64 21.19
N THR A 40 -0.40 4.76 21.59
CA THR A 40 0.52 5.72 20.98
C THR A 40 0.77 5.38 19.51
N ALA A 41 1.05 6.40 18.71
CA ALA A 41 1.41 6.24 17.31
C ALA A 41 2.92 6.44 17.12
N SER A 42 3.51 5.68 16.20
CA SER A 42 4.89 5.83 15.75
C SER A 42 4.92 6.04 14.25
N SER A 43 5.63 7.07 13.80
CA SER A 43 5.73 7.44 12.39
C SER A 43 7.11 7.14 11.82
N THR A 44 7.15 6.56 10.63
CA THR A 44 8.36 6.35 9.84
C THR A 44 8.17 6.97 8.46
N SER A 45 9.12 7.81 8.03
CA SER A 45 9.10 8.42 6.71
C SER A 45 10.12 7.77 5.80
N ASN A 46 9.74 7.59 4.53
CA ASN A 46 10.65 7.15 3.48
C ASN A 46 10.49 8.08 2.26
N THR A 47 11.62 8.42 1.64
CA THR A 47 11.64 9.25 0.43
C THR A 47 11.99 8.36 -0.75
N VAL A 48 11.04 8.17 -1.66
CA VAL A 48 11.24 7.41 -2.90
C VAL A 48 11.03 8.36 -4.08
N ASN A 49 12.04 8.51 -4.92
CA ASN A 49 12.01 9.37 -6.11
C ASN A 49 11.55 10.82 -5.84
N GLY A 50 11.97 11.39 -4.70
CA GLY A 50 11.64 12.77 -4.31
C GLY A 50 10.27 12.95 -3.67
N VAL A 51 9.45 11.89 -3.57
CA VAL A 51 8.18 11.90 -2.84
C VAL A 51 8.40 11.38 -1.43
N VAL A 52 8.10 12.20 -0.43
CA VAL A 52 8.13 11.78 0.98
C VAL A 52 6.81 11.08 1.32
N THR A 53 6.90 9.81 1.72
CA THR A 53 5.75 9.04 2.23
C THR A 53 5.95 8.79 3.71
N THR A 54 4.97 9.17 4.53
CA THR A 54 4.98 8.95 5.97
C THR A 54 3.98 7.87 6.34
N TRP A 55 4.46 6.87 7.08
CA TRP A 55 3.70 5.75 7.59
C TRP A 55 3.53 5.93 9.08
N THR A 56 2.30 6.11 9.53
CA THR A 56 1.97 6.23 10.95
C THR A 56 1.36 4.93 11.39
N SER A 57 2.07 4.18 12.22
CA SER A 57 1.65 2.91 12.80
C SER A 57 1.21 3.08 14.24
N LEU A 58 0.35 2.17 14.70
CA LEU A 58 0.06 2.03 16.12
C LEU A 58 1.23 1.31 16.80
N ASP A 59 1.70 1.82 17.94
CA ASP A 59 2.73 1.15 18.74
C ASP A 59 2.11 0.00 19.53
N ALA A 60 2.38 -1.23 19.07
CA ALA A 60 1.87 -2.44 19.69
C ALA A 60 2.42 -2.67 21.11
N ASN A 61 3.51 -2.00 21.50
CA ASN A 61 4.10 -2.12 22.84
C ASN A 61 3.45 -1.20 23.87
N GLN A 62 2.58 -0.28 23.44
CA GLN A 62 1.89 0.68 24.30
C GLN A 62 0.37 0.47 24.24
N MET A 63 -0.04 -0.78 24.02
CA MET A 63 -1.43 -1.20 24.06
C MET A 63 -1.96 -1.16 25.50
N PRO A 64 -3.21 -0.75 25.72
CA PRO A 64 -3.83 -0.78 27.04
C PRO A 64 -4.07 -2.23 27.50
N ASP A 65 -3.78 -2.50 28.77
CA ASP A 65 -4.10 -3.77 29.40
C ASP A 65 -5.58 -3.80 29.82
N PHE A 66 -6.21 -4.96 29.63
CA PHE A 66 -7.61 -5.18 29.97
C PHE A 66 -7.74 -6.27 31.03
N THR A 67 -8.58 -6.02 32.04
CA THR A 67 -8.90 -6.96 33.10
C THR A 67 -10.40 -7.14 33.23
N ILE A 68 -10.82 -8.29 33.75
CA ILE A 68 -12.23 -8.56 34.03
C ILE A 68 -12.67 -7.68 35.20
N LYS A 69 -13.77 -6.93 35.03
CA LYS A 69 -14.28 -6.03 36.06
C LYS A 69 -14.93 -6.79 37.23
N ASN A 70 -15.75 -7.80 36.92
CA ASN A 70 -16.36 -8.68 37.90
C ASN A 70 -16.19 -10.16 37.49
N PRO A 71 -15.44 -10.98 38.24
CA PRO A 71 -15.18 -12.37 37.87
C PRO A 71 -16.44 -13.27 37.87
N ASP A 72 -17.51 -12.86 38.56
CA ASP A 72 -18.75 -13.64 38.67
C ASP A 72 -19.73 -13.40 37.51
N LEU A 73 -19.41 -12.49 36.59
CA LEU A 73 -20.24 -12.15 35.44
C LEU A 73 -19.58 -12.56 34.12
N PRO A 74 -20.36 -12.92 33.08
CA PRO A 74 -19.84 -13.14 31.75
C PRO A 74 -19.09 -11.90 31.23
N TRP A 75 -18.00 -12.12 30.51
CA TRP A 75 -17.20 -11.07 29.90
C TRP A 75 -16.97 -11.36 28.41
N GLN A 76 -16.78 -10.30 27.63
CA GLN A 76 -16.36 -10.36 26.24
C GLN A 76 -15.36 -9.25 25.98
N LEU A 77 -14.32 -9.55 25.22
CA LEU A 77 -13.39 -8.57 24.68
C LEU A 77 -13.09 -8.95 23.23
N THR A 78 -13.29 -8.00 22.32
CA THR A 78 -12.88 -8.10 20.93
C THR A 78 -12.03 -6.89 20.60
N THR A 79 -10.80 -7.15 20.15
CA THR A 79 -9.88 -6.13 19.66
C THR A 79 -9.53 -6.43 18.21
N SER A 80 -9.47 -5.39 17.38
CA SER A 80 -9.06 -5.49 15.98
C SER A 80 -8.11 -4.35 15.65
N VAL A 81 -6.99 -4.68 15.01
CA VAL A 81 -5.99 -3.71 14.57
C VAL A 81 -5.73 -3.86 13.07
N SER A 82 -5.75 -2.74 12.36
CA SER A 82 -5.29 -2.64 10.97
C SER A 82 -4.11 -1.68 10.95
N GLN A 83 -2.92 -2.20 10.72
CA GLN A 83 -1.70 -1.39 10.59
C GLN A 83 -1.55 -0.82 9.16
N PRO A 84 -0.66 0.16 8.97
CA PRO A 84 -0.32 0.65 7.64
C PRO A 84 0.30 -0.43 6.77
N GLY A 85 0.10 -0.35 5.46
CA GLY A 85 0.68 -1.28 4.50
C GLY A 85 0.15 -1.13 3.07
N MET A 86 0.62 -2.01 2.18
CA MET A 86 0.14 -2.08 0.79
C MET A 86 -1.27 -2.65 0.75
N LYS A 87 -2.18 -1.93 0.08
CA LYS A 87 -3.56 -2.36 -0.16
C LYS A 87 -3.70 -3.08 -1.48
N SER A 88 -3.13 -2.52 -2.54
CA SER A 88 -3.20 -3.06 -3.88
C SER A 88 -1.94 -2.70 -4.66
N GLN A 89 -1.58 -3.58 -5.60
CA GLN A 89 -0.56 -3.32 -6.60
C GLN A 89 -1.10 -3.74 -7.96
N THR A 90 -1.02 -2.84 -8.93
CA THR A 90 -1.38 -3.12 -10.33
C THR A 90 -0.16 -2.84 -11.20
N ILE A 91 0.30 -3.87 -11.92
CA ILE A 91 1.41 -3.76 -12.86
C ILE A 91 0.85 -3.88 -14.27
N ILE A 92 1.09 -2.86 -15.08
CA ILE A 92 0.70 -2.83 -16.50
C ILE A 92 1.98 -2.81 -17.31
N THR A 93 2.18 -3.83 -18.13
CA THR A 93 3.28 -3.88 -19.11
C THR A 93 2.71 -3.66 -20.50
N ARG A 94 3.17 -2.60 -21.18
CA ARG A 94 2.81 -2.30 -22.56
C ARG A 94 4.01 -2.51 -23.45
N THR A 95 3.81 -3.21 -24.56
CA THR A 95 4.79 -3.31 -25.64
C THR A 95 4.17 -2.75 -26.91
N THR A 96 4.83 -1.75 -27.48
CA THR A 96 4.44 -1.14 -28.75
C THR A 96 5.50 -1.45 -29.78
N ASP A 97 5.13 -2.21 -30.81
CA ASP A 97 5.98 -2.49 -31.97
C ASP A 97 5.66 -1.49 -33.07
N ILE A 98 6.67 -0.75 -33.53
CA ILE A 98 6.56 0.29 -34.56
C ILE A 98 7.36 -0.18 -35.76
N THR A 99 6.68 -0.48 -36.87
CA THR A 99 7.30 -0.91 -38.13
C THR A 99 7.22 0.20 -39.17
N SER A 100 8.33 0.49 -39.85
CA SER A 100 8.41 1.47 -40.94
C SER A 100 9.02 0.81 -42.17
N VAL A 101 8.30 0.81 -43.30
CA VAL A 101 8.75 0.24 -44.57
C VAL A 101 8.88 1.36 -45.61
N THR A 102 10.02 1.43 -46.28
CA THR A 102 10.28 2.36 -47.38
C THR A 102 10.72 1.59 -48.63
N ASP A 103 10.01 1.77 -49.73
CA ASP A 103 10.36 1.21 -51.03
C ASP A 103 10.77 2.31 -52.01
N THR A 104 11.92 2.14 -52.66
CA THR A 104 12.42 3.06 -53.69
C THR A 104 12.57 2.27 -54.99
N VAL A 105 11.89 2.71 -56.04
CA VAL A 105 12.08 2.20 -57.40
C VAL A 105 12.83 3.26 -58.19
N SER A 106 14.01 2.91 -58.69
CA SER A 106 14.82 3.76 -59.55
C SER A 106 14.81 3.19 -60.96
N THR A 107 14.23 3.91 -61.91
CA THR A 107 14.29 3.57 -63.34
C THR A 107 15.08 4.66 -64.05
N PHE A 108 16.19 4.27 -64.69
CA PHE A 108 16.95 5.13 -65.59
C PHE A 108 16.64 4.67 -67.02
N SER A 109 15.93 5.49 -67.81
CA SER A 109 15.84 5.32 -69.26
C SER A 109 16.91 6.17 -69.92
N GLN A 110 17.71 5.54 -70.79
CA GLN A 110 18.86 6.12 -71.48
C GLN A 110 18.45 6.93 -72.71
#